data_AF-A0A346AFI0-F1
#
_entry.id   AF-A0A346AFI0-F1
#
_cell.length_a   1.000
_cell.length_b   1.000
_cell.length_c   1.000
_cell.angle_alpha   90.00
_cell.angle_beta   90.00
_cell.angle_gamma   90.00
#
_symmetry.space_group_name_H-M   'P 1'
#
loop_
_entity.id
_entity.type
_entity.pdbx_description
1 polymer ?
#
loop_
_entity_poly.entity_id
_entity_poly.type
_entity_poly.pdbx_seq_one_letter_code
_entity_poly.pdbx_strand_id
1 'polypeptide(L)' 'MTGEDVTECLGGASGIAETDLPARYRTACDPRLNVEQSMELAFSVAEMLRR' A
#
# COMPACT_ATOMS: atom_id res chain seq x y z
N MET A 1 0.91 7.58 -1.99
CA MET A 1 1.63 6.82 -0.93
C MET A 1 1.69 7.68 0.34
N THR A 2 1.58 7.07 1.51
CA THR A 2 1.72 7.72 2.83
C THR A 2 2.63 6.90 3.73
N GLY A 3 3.32 7.56 4.66
CA GLY A 3 4.10 6.92 5.73
C GLY A 3 3.24 6.39 6.88
N GLU A 4 1.92 6.45 6.74
CA GLU A 4 0.97 5.91 7.69
C GLU A 4 0.59 4.46 7.36
N ASP A 5 0.30 3.70 8.39
CA ASP A 5 -0.25 2.35 8.29
C ASP A 5 -1.76 2.40 7.99
N VAL A 6 -2.14 2.73 6.75
CA VAL A 6 -3.55 2.85 6.31
C VAL A 6 -4.03 1.56 5.63
N THR A 7 -5.35 1.35 5.63
CA THR A 7 -6.02 0.24 4.92
C THR A 7 -6.78 0.78 3.70
N GLU A 8 -6.06 1.41 2.76
CA GLU A 8 -6.67 2.08 1.61
C GLU A 8 -6.53 1.29 0.30
N CYS A 9 -5.45 0.52 0.12
CA CYS A 9 -5.21 -0.32 -1.06
C CYS A 9 -5.25 -1.81 -0.70
N LEU A 10 -5.87 -2.63 -1.55
CA LEU A 10 -5.95 -4.09 -1.40
C LEU A 10 -4.61 -4.78 -1.66
N GLY A 11 -4.39 -5.93 -1.04
CA GLY A 11 -3.22 -6.78 -1.25
C GLY A 11 -1.93 -6.25 -0.61
N GLY A 12 -0.80 -6.46 -1.30
CA GLY A 12 0.54 -6.32 -0.73
C GLY A 12 0.89 -7.47 0.23
N ALA A 13 2.08 -7.41 0.83
CA ALA A 13 2.57 -8.44 1.76
C ALA A 13 1.65 -8.68 2.97
N SER A 14 1.01 -7.63 3.51
CA SER A 14 0.00 -7.75 4.58
C SER A 14 -1.34 -8.35 4.15
N GLY A 15 -1.59 -8.52 2.84
CA GLY A 15 -2.80 -9.18 2.35
C GLY A 15 -4.11 -8.45 2.67
N ILE A 16 -4.13 -7.12 2.59
CA ILE A 16 -5.32 -6.31 2.92
C ILE A 16 -6.52 -6.75 2.06
N ALA A 17 -7.60 -7.15 2.72
CA ALA A 17 -8.85 -7.54 2.09
C ALA A 17 -9.86 -6.38 2.06
N GLU A 18 -10.93 -6.52 1.27
CA GLU A 18 -11.99 -5.51 1.18
C GLU A 18 -12.63 -5.21 2.55
N THR A 19 -12.73 -6.21 3.41
CA THR A 19 -13.28 -6.09 4.77
C THR A 19 -12.43 -5.21 5.69
N ASP A 20 -11.15 -5.02 5.38
CA ASP A 20 -10.21 -4.25 6.20
C ASP A 20 -10.23 -2.76 5.85
N LEU A 21 -10.77 -2.40 4.68
CA LEU A 21 -10.78 -1.02 4.19
C LEU A 21 -11.37 -0.02 5.20
N PRO A 22 -12.52 -0.28 5.86
CA PRO A 22 -13.11 0.68 6.79
C PRO A 22 -12.29 0.95 8.05
N ALA A 23 -11.32 0.08 8.39
CA ALA A 23 -10.58 0.19 9.65
C ALA A 23 -9.74 1.49 9.72
N ARG A 24 -9.06 1.85 8.62
CA ARG A 24 -8.11 2.97 8.58
C ARG A 24 -8.07 3.67 7.21
N TYR A 25 -9.22 3.86 6.56
CA TYR A 25 -9.34 4.68 5.35
C TYR A 25 -9.34 6.18 5.70
N ARG A 26 -8.31 6.94 5.27
CA ARG A 26 -8.13 8.34 5.71
C ARG A 26 -8.04 9.37 4.59
N THR A 27 -7.74 8.93 3.37
CA THR A 27 -7.68 9.81 2.21
C THR A 27 -9.05 10.42 1.87
N ALA A 28 -9.05 11.67 1.38
CA ALA A 28 -10.25 12.37 0.94
C ALA A 28 -10.60 12.10 -0.54
N CYS A 29 -9.69 11.46 -1.29
CA CYS A 29 -9.84 11.19 -2.70
C CYS A 29 -9.39 9.75 -2.98
N ASP A 30 -8.26 9.57 -3.66
CA ASP A 30 -7.79 8.25 -4.06
C ASP A 30 -7.13 7.47 -2.92
N PRO A 31 -7.30 6.13 -2.89
CA PRO A 31 -6.63 5.23 -1.96
C PRO A 31 -5.11 5.31 -2.10
N ARG A 32 -4.40 5.39 -0.98
CA ARG A 32 -2.94 5.50 -0.94
C ARG A 32 -2.32 4.19 -0.49
N LEU A 33 -1.20 3.82 -1.11
CA LEU A 33 -0.32 2.79 -0.56
C LEU A 33 0.14 3.18 0.85
N ASN A 34 0.07 2.22 1.78
CA ASN A 34 0.65 2.35 3.11
C ASN A 34 2.18 2.16 3.08
N VAL A 35 2.83 2.22 4.25
CA VAL A 35 4.30 2.08 4.38
C VAL A 35 4.81 0.80 3.74
N GLU A 36 4.22 -0.34 4.10
CA GLU A 36 4.71 -1.65 3.68
C GLU A 36 4.54 -1.85 2.17
N GLN A 37 3.34 -1.54 1.64
CA GLN A 37 3.06 -1.60 0.21
C GLN A 37 3.97 -0.66 -0.59
N SER A 38 4.31 0.51 -0.04
CA SER A 38 5.23 1.47 -0.67
C SER A 38 6.67 0.93 -0.73
N MET A 39 7.13 0.27 0.34
CA MET A 39 8.45 -0.37 0.36
C MET A 39 8.52 -1.55 -0.60
N GLU A 40 7.49 -2.41 -0.61
CA GLU A 40 7.38 -3.54 -1.53
C GLU A 40 7.45 -3.09 -3.00
N LEU A 41 6.72 -2.03 -3.35
CA LEU A 41 6.78 -1.42 -4.68
C LEU A 41 8.19 -0.89 -4.99
N ALA A 42 8.85 -0.21 -4.05
CA ALA A 42 10.19 0.33 -4.25
C ALA A 42 11.22 -0.77 -4.54
N PHE A 43 11.17 -1.90 -3.80
CA PHE A 43 12.03 -3.05 -4.08
C PHE A 43 11.72 -3.69 -5.44
N SER A 44 10.44 -3.87 -5.77
CA SER A 44 10.01 -4.44 -7.05
C SER A 44 10.50 -3.60 -8.23
N VAL A 45 10.35 -2.28 -8.16
CA VAL A 45 10.83 -1.34 -9.19
C VAL A 45 12.35 -1.35 -9.27
N ALA A 46 13.06 -1.40 -8.14
CA ALA A 46 14.52 -1.50 -8.14
C ALA A 46 15.02 -2.79 -8.83
N GLU A 47 14.34 -3.92 -8.62
CA GLU A 47 14.64 -5.17 -9.33
C GLU A 47 14.34 -5.09 -10.83
N MET A 48 13.28 -4.39 -11.23
CA MET A 48 12.99 -4.15 -12.65
C MET A 48 14.06 -3.31 -13.33
N LEU A 49 14.61 -2.31 -12.63
CA LEU A 49 15.67 -1.43 -13.16
C LEU A 49 17.07 -2.09 -13.20
N ARG A 50 17.28 -3.16 -12.42
CA ARG A 50 18.51 -3.96 -12.46
C ARG A 50 18.56 -4.94 -13.64
N ARG A 51 17.46 -5.08 -14.38
CA ARG A 51 17.34 -5.91 -15.59
C ARG A 51 17.53 -5.06 -16.84
#